data_AF-A0A957SEU3-F1
#
_entry.id   AF-A0A957SEU3-F1
#
_cell.length_a   1.000
_cell.length_b   1.000
_cell.length_c   1.000
_cell.angle_alpha   90.00
_cell.angle_beta   90.00
_cell.angle_gamma   90.00
#
_symmetry.space_group_name_H-M   'P 1'
#
loop_
_entity.id
_entity.type
_entity.pdbx_description
1 polymer ?
#
loop_
_entity_poly.entity_id
_entity_poly.type
_entity_poly.pdbx_seq_one_letter_code
_entity_poly.pdbx_strand_id
1 'polypeptide(L)'
;MLSSLTSIRSDGIAWTTPAQQTLAELNELLQSNAYMRAIIQHTDLEAKMTRDRDTVDMTYIEARDAIWVQQLGDNLVLKGASHDDPKISYQLVAATTDTYIQWKTNLNREESKAALTFFENLTQAYKAQLEPAQQELTDYLTLHPEPVRGERPAAEKAEIDRLQVAADTLSTRLNSAESKLEDIQLTLARTENDAQQTYIVLDQPRFPESPEQSKVDLIVNFILFIGTGIFM
;
A
#
# COMPACT_ATOMS: atom_id res chain seq x y z
N MET A 1 -6.72 -5.61 3.43
CA MET A 1 -7.20 -7.00 3.64
C MET A 1 -8.72 -7.19 3.56
N LEU A 2 -9.57 -6.15 3.61
CA LEU A 2 -11.04 -6.29 3.45
C LEU A 2 -11.52 -6.18 1.98
N SER A 3 -10.67 -5.74 1.06
CA SER A 3 -10.98 -5.60 -0.37
C SER A 3 -11.01 -6.93 -1.14
N SER A 4 -10.50 -8.04 -0.57
CA SER A 4 -10.36 -9.31 -1.31
C SER A 4 -11.56 -10.25 -1.18
N LEU A 5 -12.56 -9.92 -0.35
CA LEU A 5 -13.71 -10.80 -0.10
C LEU A 5 -14.96 -10.43 -0.92
N THR A 6 -14.96 -9.28 -1.61
CA THR A 6 -16.11 -8.79 -2.37
C THR A 6 -16.01 -9.03 -3.88
N SER A 7 -14.87 -9.51 -4.40
CA SER A 7 -14.62 -9.66 -5.84
C SER A 7 -14.93 -11.07 -6.41
N ILE A 8 -15.39 -12.02 -5.59
CA ILE A 8 -15.50 -13.43 -6.01
C ILE A 8 -16.80 -13.74 -6.81
N ARG A 9 -17.68 -12.76 -7.05
CA ARG A 9 -18.88 -12.98 -7.88
C ARG A 9 -19.07 -11.90 -8.93
N SER A 10 -18.60 -12.23 -10.12
CA SER A 10 -18.97 -11.76 -11.46
C SER A 10 -17.83 -11.07 -12.21
N ASP A 11 -17.55 -11.66 -13.38
CA ASP A 11 -16.66 -11.25 -14.46
C ASP A 11 -15.15 -11.53 -14.31
N GLY A 12 -14.55 -11.99 -15.43
CA GLY A 12 -13.32 -12.79 -15.49
C GLY A 12 -12.16 -12.26 -14.66
N ILE A 13 -11.48 -13.19 -13.96
CA ILE A 13 -10.32 -12.92 -13.11
C ILE A 13 -9.17 -12.41 -13.99
N ALA A 14 -9.05 -11.09 -14.12
CA ALA A 14 -7.81 -10.45 -14.53
C ALA A 14 -6.81 -10.61 -13.38
N TRP A 15 -5.87 -11.55 -13.53
CA TRP A 15 -4.76 -11.69 -12.61
C TRP A 15 -3.83 -10.48 -12.79
N THR A 16 -3.90 -9.52 -11.88
CA THR A 16 -2.94 -8.41 -11.82
C THR A 16 -1.67 -8.88 -11.12
N THR A 17 -0.53 -8.77 -11.80
CA THR A 17 0.78 -9.12 -11.23
C THR A 17 1.27 -8.03 -10.26
N PRO A 18 2.18 -8.35 -9.31
CA PRO A 18 2.76 -7.35 -8.42
C PRO A 18 3.40 -6.17 -9.18
N ALA A 19 4.13 -6.44 -10.26
CA ALA A 19 4.74 -5.39 -11.06
C ALA A 19 3.70 -4.50 -11.78
N GLN A 20 2.59 -5.08 -12.26
CA GLN A 20 1.48 -4.29 -12.82
C GLN A 20 0.85 -3.37 -11.78
N GLN A 21 0.66 -3.86 -10.55
CA GLN A 21 0.12 -3.04 -9.48
C GLN A 21 1.06 -1.88 -9.14
N THR A 22 2.36 -2.15 -8.94
CA THR A 22 3.36 -1.11 -8.66
C THR A 22 3.47 -0.11 -9.81
N LEU A 23 3.41 -0.55 -11.06
CA LEU A 23 3.41 0.33 -12.23
C LEU A 23 2.19 1.26 -12.23
N ALA A 24 0.99 0.73 -11.97
CA ALA A 24 -0.23 1.52 -11.89
C ALA A 24 -0.15 2.58 -10.77
N GLU A 25 0.31 2.17 -9.58
CA GLU A 25 0.53 3.07 -8.44
C GLU A 25 1.52 4.18 -8.78
N LEU A 26 2.67 3.85 -9.38
CA LEU A 26 3.68 4.84 -9.76
C LEU A 26 3.16 5.80 -10.82
N ASN A 27 2.43 5.31 -11.83
CA ASN A 27 1.85 6.16 -12.86
C ASN A 27 0.84 7.15 -12.26
N GLU A 28 0.00 6.71 -11.33
CA GLU A 28 -0.93 7.60 -10.62
C GLU A 28 -0.18 8.64 -9.76
N LEU A 29 0.81 8.19 -9.00
CA LEU A 29 1.62 9.06 -8.14
C LEU A 29 2.40 10.11 -8.94
N LEU A 30 2.99 9.77 -10.08
CA LEU A 30 3.71 10.72 -10.94
C LEU A 30 2.80 11.82 -11.51
N GLN A 31 1.49 11.59 -11.58
CA GLN A 31 0.53 12.65 -11.94
C GLN A 31 0.24 13.60 -10.76
N SER A 32 0.53 13.21 -9.52
CA SER A 32 0.31 14.03 -8.33
C SER A 32 1.41 15.08 -8.14
N ASN A 33 1.01 16.36 -8.03
CA ASN A 33 1.95 17.44 -7.75
C ASN A 33 2.64 17.28 -6.37
N ALA A 34 1.96 16.71 -5.37
CA ALA A 34 2.58 16.49 -4.06
C ALA A 34 3.70 15.46 -4.12
N TYR A 35 3.49 14.39 -4.89
CA TYR A 35 4.50 13.35 -5.10
C TYR A 35 5.67 13.88 -5.95
N MET A 36 5.37 14.58 -7.06
CA MET A 36 6.40 15.22 -7.87
C MET A 36 7.20 16.27 -7.09
N ARG A 37 6.56 17.01 -6.18
CA ARG A 37 7.23 17.97 -5.31
C ARG A 37 8.25 17.28 -4.40
N ALA A 38 7.89 16.14 -3.83
CA ALA A 38 8.77 15.34 -2.98
C ALA A 38 9.98 14.81 -3.78
N ILE A 39 9.75 14.32 -5.00
CA ILE A 39 10.84 13.93 -5.91
C ILE A 39 11.78 15.12 -6.17
N ILE A 40 11.25 16.26 -6.62
CA ILE A 40 12.04 17.45 -6.97
C ILE A 40 12.89 17.93 -5.79
N GLN A 41 12.37 17.82 -4.56
CA GLN A 41 13.07 18.20 -3.33
C GLN A 41 14.42 17.48 -3.14
N HIS A 42 14.55 16.28 -3.69
CA HIS A 42 15.76 15.46 -3.60
C HIS A 42 16.68 15.59 -4.82
N THR A 43 16.47 16.60 -5.66
CA THR A 43 17.23 16.85 -6.89
C THR A 43 17.75 18.28 -6.93
N ASP A 44 18.68 18.57 -7.84
CA ASP A 44 19.14 19.95 -8.06
C ASP A 44 18.06 20.84 -8.73
N LEU A 45 16.93 20.26 -9.19
CA LEU A 45 15.78 21.03 -9.69
C LEU A 45 15.08 21.82 -8.57
N GLU A 46 15.29 21.48 -7.29
CA GLU A 46 14.72 22.20 -6.14
C GLU A 46 15.06 23.70 -6.17
N ALA A 47 16.23 24.08 -6.68
CA ALA A 47 16.63 25.47 -6.82
C ALA A 47 15.73 26.28 -7.78
N LYS A 48 15.01 25.61 -8.70
CA LYS A 48 14.02 26.24 -9.58
C LYS A 48 12.68 26.49 -8.86
N MET A 49 12.42 25.82 -7.72
CA MET A 49 11.15 25.87 -7.01
C MET A 49 10.90 27.16 -6.23
N THR A 50 11.94 27.97 -6.02
CA THR A 50 11.84 29.28 -5.33
C THR A 50 11.74 30.45 -6.30
N ARG A 51 11.62 30.18 -7.60
CA ARG A 51 11.53 31.21 -8.66
C ARG A 51 10.08 31.64 -8.88
N ASP A 52 9.83 32.34 -9.99
CA ASP A 52 8.49 32.71 -10.39
C ASP A 52 7.61 31.47 -10.68
N ARG A 53 6.30 31.69 -10.68
CA ARG A 53 5.30 30.62 -10.85
C ARG A 53 5.47 29.84 -12.15
N ASP A 54 5.79 30.52 -13.25
CA ASP A 54 5.90 29.87 -14.56
C ASP A 54 7.11 28.92 -14.57
N THR A 55 8.22 29.34 -13.97
CA THR A 55 9.39 28.47 -13.78
C THR A 55 9.07 27.24 -12.91
N VAL A 56 8.29 27.42 -11.85
CA VAL A 56 7.85 26.31 -10.98
C VAL A 56 6.99 25.33 -11.76
N ASP A 57 5.98 25.82 -12.49
CA ASP A 57 5.06 24.99 -13.27
C ASP A 57 5.82 24.22 -14.38
N MET A 58 6.77 24.88 -15.06
CA MET A 58 7.65 24.22 -16.03
C MET A 58 8.56 23.15 -15.40
N THR A 59 9.05 23.37 -14.18
CA THR A 59 9.89 22.38 -13.49
C THR A 59 9.10 21.10 -13.17
N TYR A 60 7.82 21.22 -12.81
CA TYR A 60 6.95 20.05 -12.63
C TYR A 60 6.75 19.27 -13.93
N ILE A 61 6.54 19.97 -15.05
CA ILE A 61 6.37 19.35 -16.37
C ILE A 61 7.66 18.64 -16.78
N GLU A 62 8.79 19.35 -16.70
CA GLU A 62 10.14 18.85 -17.00
C GLU A 62 10.46 17.56 -16.21
N ALA A 63 10.26 17.57 -14.89
CA ALA A 63 10.52 16.41 -14.06
C ALA A 63 9.59 15.23 -14.37
N ARG A 64 8.31 15.49 -14.67
CA ARG A 64 7.32 14.45 -14.97
C ARG A 64 7.58 13.79 -16.32
N ASP A 65 7.90 14.59 -17.34
CA ASP A 65 8.18 14.09 -18.68
C ASP A 65 9.53 13.35 -18.75
N ALA A 66 10.47 13.70 -17.86
CA ALA A 66 11.76 13.04 -17.76
C ALA A 66 11.64 11.61 -17.20
N ILE A 67 10.72 11.34 -16.27
CA ILE A 67 10.61 10.06 -15.57
C ILE A 67 9.69 9.10 -16.34
N TRP A 68 10.14 7.85 -16.50
CA TRP A 68 9.31 6.78 -17.02
C TRP A 68 9.45 5.52 -16.17
N VAL A 69 8.41 4.69 -16.19
CA VAL A 69 8.34 3.44 -15.45
C VAL A 69 7.74 2.38 -16.37
N GLN A 70 8.33 1.20 -16.39
CA GLN A 70 7.81 0.06 -17.14
C GLN A 70 7.89 -1.24 -16.34
N GLN A 71 6.99 -2.15 -16.64
CA GLN A 71 7.02 -3.49 -16.11
C GLN A 71 8.09 -4.34 -16.83
N LEU A 72 8.83 -5.14 -16.06
CA LEU A 72 9.77 -6.13 -16.59
C LEU A 72 9.40 -7.52 -16.04
N GLY A 73 8.51 -8.23 -16.75
CA GLY A 73 7.92 -9.47 -16.25
C GLY A 73 7.02 -9.24 -15.03
N ASP A 74 6.67 -10.30 -14.30
CA ASP A 74 5.56 -10.22 -13.31
C ASP A 74 5.95 -9.56 -11.98
N ASN A 75 7.24 -9.50 -11.67
CA ASN A 75 7.74 -9.10 -10.35
C ASN A 75 8.73 -7.93 -10.36
N LEU A 76 9.14 -7.43 -11.54
CA LEU A 76 10.12 -6.36 -11.63
C LEU A 76 9.52 -5.11 -12.28
N VAL A 77 9.95 -3.96 -11.79
CA VAL A 77 9.64 -2.66 -12.35
C VAL A 77 10.94 -1.97 -12.66
N LEU A 78 11.11 -1.55 -13.91
CA LEU A 78 12.23 -0.75 -14.35
C LEU A 78 11.81 0.71 -14.34
N LYS A 79 12.61 1.55 -13.69
CA LYS A 79 12.45 3.00 -13.63
C LYS A 79 13.61 3.64 -14.38
N GLY A 80 13.33 4.68 -15.14
CA GLY A 80 14.34 5.46 -15.82
C GLY A 80 13.99 6.94 -15.81
N ALA A 81 14.99 7.77 -16.10
CA ALA A 81 14.78 9.17 -16.35
C ALA A 81 15.72 9.65 -17.45
N SER A 82 15.25 10.61 -18.26
CA SER A 82 16.03 11.26 -19.31
C SER A 82 15.99 12.77 -19.13
N HIS A 83 17.17 13.38 -19.04
CA HIS A 83 17.35 14.81 -18.89
C HIS A 83 18.68 15.27 -19.52
N ASP A 84 18.75 16.53 -19.96
CA ASP A 84 19.93 17.11 -20.61
C ASP A 84 21.19 17.06 -19.74
N ASP A 85 20.99 17.18 -18.43
CA ASP A 85 22.02 16.94 -17.40
C ASP A 85 21.95 15.49 -16.88
N PRO A 86 23.00 14.67 -17.07
CA PRO A 86 23.05 13.29 -16.59
C PRO A 86 22.94 13.18 -15.06
N LYS A 87 23.37 14.20 -14.32
CA LYS A 87 23.23 14.25 -12.86
C LYS A 87 21.76 14.30 -12.46
N ILE A 88 20.96 15.12 -13.13
CA ILE A 88 19.51 15.22 -12.88
C ILE A 88 18.83 13.89 -13.22
N SER A 89 19.20 13.24 -14.34
CA SER A 89 18.66 11.92 -14.69
C SER A 89 18.89 10.89 -13.58
N TYR A 90 20.12 10.80 -13.06
CA TYR A 90 20.45 9.95 -11.93
C TYR A 90 19.63 10.30 -10.67
N GLN A 91 19.58 11.59 -10.31
CA GLN A 91 18.86 12.07 -9.14
C GLN A 91 17.36 11.78 -9.23
N LEU A 92 16.73 11.94 -10.40
CA LEU A 92 15.30 11.68 -10.60
C LEU A 92 14.96 10.20 -10.36
N VAL A 93 15.78 9.26 -10.85
CA VAL A 93 15.53 7.82 -10.61
C VAL A 93 15.72 7.46 -9.14
N ALA A 94 16.78 7.96 -8.50
CA ALA A 94 17.04 7.73 -7.08
C ALA A 94 15.90 8.30 -6.23
N ALA A 95 15.58 9.59 -6.42
CA ALA A 95 14.51 10.28 -5.71
C ALA A 95 13.14 9.61 -5.92
N THR A 96 12.81 9.19 -7.15
CA THR A 96 11.55 8.47 -7.43
C THR A 96 11.47 7.15 -6.68
N THR A 97 12.60 6.45 -6.52
CA THR A 97 12.66 5.18 -5.80
C THR A 97 12.48 5.38 -4.31
N ASP A 98 13.26 6.29 -3.72
CA ASP A 98 13.20 6.58 -2.28
C ASP A 98 11.84 7.15 -1.89
N THR A 99 11.31 8.10 -2.67
CA THR A 99 9.99 8.70 -2.42
C THR A 99 8.87 7.65 -2.48
N TYR A 100 8.93 6.71 -3.42
CA TYR A 100 7.93 5.64 -3.51
C TYR A 100 7.97 4.71 -2.28
N ILE A 101 9.17 4.29 -1.87
CA ILE A 101 9.35 3.43 -0.70
C ILE A 101 8.83 4.16 0.55
N GLN A 102 9.18 5.42 0.71
CA GLN A 102 8.71 6.23 1.84
C GLN A 102 7.19 6.40 1.82
N TRP A 103 6.60 6.69 0.66
CA TRP A 103 5.15 6.77 0.50
C TRP A 103 4.45 5.47 0.90
N LYS A 104 4.96 4.31 0.44
CA LYS A 104 4.36 3.01 0.78
C LYS A 104 4.47 2.71 2.28
N THR A 105 5.62 3.01 2.88
CA THR A 105 5.81 2.85 4.33
C THR A 105 4.85 3.72 5.12
N ASN A 106 4.66 4.98 4.72
CA ASN A 106 3.70 5.88 5.35
C ASN A 106 2.26 5.39 5.18
N LEU A 107 1.88 4.92 3.98
CA LEU A 107 0.57 4.35 3.72
C LEU A 107 0.30 3.14 4.62
N ASN A 108 1.24 2.19 4.70
CA ASN A 108 1.14 1.01 5.56
C ASN A 108 1.01 1.40 7.04
N ARG A 109 1.71 2.45 7.47
CA ARG A 109 1.62 2.97 8.84
C ARG A 109 0.23 3.54 9.13
N GLU A 110 -0.32 4.36 8.23
CA GLU A 110 -1.65 4.94 8.41
C GLU A 110 -2.76 3.89 8.34
N GLU A 111 -2.66 2.91 7.43
CA GLU A 111 -3.56 1.76 7.39
C GLU A 111 -3.52 0.95 8.69
N SER A 112 -2.31 0.73 9.24
CA SER A 112 -2.14 0.01 10.51
C SER A 112 -2.74 0.79 11.69
N LYS A 113 -2.59 2.11 11.74
CA LYS A 113 -3.24 2.95 12.77
C LYS A 113 -4.76 2.92 12.66
N ALA A 114 -5.30 3.01 11.45
CA ALA A 114 -6.74 2.90 11.24
C ALA A 114 -7.27 1.52 11.67
N ALA A 115 -6.54 0.45 11.35
CA ALA A 115 -6.86 -0.90 11.80
C ALA A 115 -6.77 -1.04 13.32
N LEU A 116 -5.75 -0.47 13.96
CA LEU A 116 -5.59 -0.44 15.41
C LEU A 116 -6.84 0.16 16.07
N THR A 117 -7.21 1.38 15.70
CA THR A 117 -8.40 2.06 16.23
C THR A 117 -9.68 1.26 16.00
N PHE A 118 -9.82 0.63 14.82
CA PHE A 118 -10.97 -0.23 14.54
C PHE A 118 -11.06 -1.42 15.50
N PHE A 119 -9.95 -2.16 15.70
CA PHE A 119 -9.94 -3.34 16.57
C PHE A 119 -9.98 -3.01 18.06
N GLU A 120 -9.41 -1.87 18.49
CA GLU A 120 -9.58 -1.36 19.85
C GLU A 120 -11.07 -1.11 20.17
N ASN A 121 -11.76 -0.38 19.29
CA ASN A 121 -13.19 -0.13 19.43
C ASN A 121 -14.01 -1.42 19.41
N LEU A 122 -13.68 -2.35 18.51
CA LEU A 122 -14.36 -3.64 18.41
C LEU A 122 -14.18 -4.49 19.68
N THR A 123 -12.96 -4.51 20.22
CA THR A 123 -12.62 -5.21 21.47
C THR A 123 -13.42 -4.63 22.64
N GLN A 124 -13.49 -3.30 22.75
CA GLN A 124 -14.28 -2.64 23.78
C GLN A 124 -15.77 -2.95 23.64
N ALA A 125 -16.31 -2.93 22.41
CA ALA A 125 -17.70 -3.25 22.16
C ALA A 125 -18.05 -4.71 22.50
N TYR A 126 -17.15 -5.66 22.22
CA TYR A 126 -17.36 -7.07 22.60
C TYR A 126 -17.22 -7.29 24.10
N LYS A 127 -16.27 -6.62 24.79
CA LYS A 127 -16.17 -6.64 26.26
C LYS A 127 -17.49 -6.17 26.91
N ALA A 128 -18.03 -5.05 26.42
CA ALA A 128 -19.30 -4.50 26.92
C ALA A 128 -20.53 -5.39 26.65
N GLN A 129 -20.47 -6.30 25.67
CA GLN A 129 -21.56 -7.25 25.38
C GLN A 129 -21.38 -8.58 26.14
N LEU A 130 -20.14 -9.01 26.36
CA LEU A 130 -19.84 -10.29 27.01
C LEU A 130 -20.27 -10.28 28.48
N GLU A 131 -20.01 -9.20 29.20
CA GLU A 131 -20.37 -9.10 30.63
C GLU A 131 -21.88 -9.25 30.87
N PRO A 132 -22.78 -8.52 30.17
CA PRO A 132 -24.22 -8.76 30.28
C PRO A 132 -24.65 -10.19 29.92
N ALA A 133 -24.06 -10.80 28.89
CA ALA A 133 -24.40 -12.16 28.48
C ALA A 133 -23.99 -13.21 29.54
N GLN A 134 -22.83 -13.03 30.16
CA GLN A 134 -22.38 -13.87 31.28
C GLN A 134 -23.23 -13.66 32.52
N GLN A 135 -23.64 -12.41 32.78
CA GLN A 135 -24.52 -12.09 33.89
C GLN A 135 -25.91 -12.74 33.69
N GLU A 136 -26.48 -12.66 32.49
CA GLU A 136 -27.78 -13.27 32.15
C GLU A 136 -27.76 -14.80 32.37
N LEU A 137 -26.69 -15.47 31.94
CA LEU A 137 -26.49 -16.90 32.21
C LEU A 137 -26.40 -17.18 33.72
N THR A 138 -25.65 -16.37 34.46
CA THR A 138 -25.47 -16.52 35.92
C THR A 138 -26.77 -16.30 36.67
N ASP A 139 -27.53 -15.27 36.31
CA ASP A 139 -28.83 -14.94 36.88
C ASP A 139 -29.84 -16.05 36.61
N TYR A 140 -29.85 -16.60 35.39
CA TYR A 140 -30.71 -17.72 35.03
C TYR A 140 -30.42 -18.97 35.87
N LEU A 141 -29.14 -19.33 36.02
CA LEU A 141 -28.71 -20.47 36.83
C LEU A 141 -28.99 -20.27 38.33
N THR A 142 -28.94 -19.04 38.82
CA THR A 142 -29.27 -18.69 40.21
C THR A 142 -30.77 -18.80 40.48
N LEU A 143 -31.60 -18.35 39.53
CA LEU A 143 -33.05 -18.43 39.62
C LEU A 143 -33.58 -19.87 39.42
N HIS A 144 -32.86 -20.70 38.66
CA HIS A 144 -33.19 -22.10 38.37
C HIS A 144 -32.07 -23.03 38.84
N PRO A 145 -31.88 -23.16 40.17
CA PRO A 145 -30.83 -23.99 40.74
C PRO A 145 -31.02 -25.45 40.34
N GLU A 146 -29.91 -26.19 40.31
CA GLU A 146 -29.92 -27.58 39.86
C GLU A 146 -30.82 -28.47 40.77
N PRO A 147 -31.67 -29.33 40.20
CA PRO A 147 -32.54 -30.18 41.00
C PRO A 147 -31.74 -31.14 41.90
N VAL A 148 -32.11 -31.24 43.17
CA VAL A 148 -31.46 -32.14 44.14
C VAL A 148 -31.64 -33.62 43.75
N ARG A 149 -32.69 -33.94 42.97
CA ARG A 149 -32.98 -35.27 42.43
C ARG A 149 -33.60 -35.15 41.04
N GLY A 150 -33.22 -36.07 40.15
CA GLY A 150 -33.71 -36.11 38.77
C GLY A 150 -32.90 -35.21 37.83
N GLU A 151 -33.33 -35.13 36.57
CA GLU A 151 -32.68 -34.28 35.57
C GLU A 151 -33.38 -32.92 35.45
N ARG A 152 -32.60 -31.91 35.05
CA ARG A 152 -33.13 -30.60 34.66
C ARG A 152 -34.16 -30.73 33.53
N PRO A 153 -35.31 -30.02 33.57
CA PRO A 153 -36.29 -30.01 32.49
C PRO A 153 -35.69 -29.65 31.13
N ALA A 154 -36.21 -30.24 30.05
CA ALA A 154 -35.69 -30.02 28.70
C ALA A 154 -35.73 -28.54 28.25
N ALA A 155 -36.76 -27.80 28.68
CA ALA A 155 -36.88 -26.37 28.39
C ALA A 155 -35.78 -25.53 29.07
N GLU A 156 -35.42 -25.84 30.32
CA GLU A 156 -34.32 -25.16 31.03
C GLU A 156 -32.96 -25.51 30.41
N LYS A 157 -32.76 -26.77 30.01
CA LYS A 157 -31.53 -27.18 29.29
C LYS A 157 -31.36 -26.36 28.00
N ALA A 158 -32.41 -26.25 27.19
CA ALA A 158 -32.35 -25.51 25.93
C ALA A 158 -32.06 -24.01 26.12
N GLU A 159 -32.61 -23.36 27.16
CA GLU A 159 -32.33 -21.94 27.41
C GLU A 159 -30.90 -21.73 27.93
N ILE A 160 -30.41 -22.62 28.80
CA ILE A 160 -29.00 -22.58 29.24
C ILE A 160 -28.06 -22.76 28.06
N ASP A 161 -28.32 -23.72 27.19
CA ASP A 161 -27.51 -23.95 25.98
C ASP A 161 -27.50 -22.70 25.10
N ARG A 162 -28.65 -22.03 24.93
CA ARG A 162 -28.74 -20.78 24.16
C ARG A 162 -27.92 -19.66 24.80
N LEU A 163 -28.05 -19.43 26.11
CA LEU A 163 -27.32 -18.38 26.84
C LEU A 163 -25.81 -18.65 26.83
N GLN A 164 -25.41 -19.91 27.00
CA GLN A 164 -24.03 -20.34 26.93
C GLN A 164 -23.43 -20.13 25.53
N VAL A 165 -24.14 -20.54 24.47
CA VAL A 165 -23.70 -20.30 23.08
C VAL A 165 -23.56 -18.80 22.79
N ALA A 166 -24.45 -17.95 23.33
CA ALA A 166 -24.34 -16.50 23.17
C ALA A 166 -23.06 -15.95 23.83
N ALA A 167 -22.78 -16.34 25.07
CA ALA A 167 -21.56 -15.96 25.78
C ALA A 167 -20.29 -16.49 25.10
N ASP A 168 -20.28 -17.76 24.69
CA ASP A 168 -19.14 -18.40 24.02
C ASP A 168 -18.83 -17.76 22.66
N THR A 169 -19.87 -17.38 21.91
CA THR A 169 -19.72 -16.67 20.63
C THR A 169 -19.07 -15.29 20.85
N LEU A 170 -19.52 -14.54 21.86
CA LEU A 170 -18.94 -13.23 22.19
C LEU A 170 -17.49 -13.36 22.68
N SER A 171 -17.20 -14.36 23.52
CA SER A 171 -15.83 -14.65 23.97
C SER A 171 -14.91 -15.00 22.81
N THR A 172 -15.36 -15.85 21.89
CA THR A 172 -14.59 -16.22 20.69
C THR A 172 -14.29 -15.01 19.80
N ARG A 173 -15.29 -14.14 19.60
CA ARG A 173 -15.13 -12.90 18.84
C ARG A 173 -14.17 -11.93 19.51
N LEU A 174 -14.26 -11.81 20.84
CA LEU A 174 -13.36 -10.99 21.63
C LEU A 174 -11.91 -11.47 21.49
N ASN A 175 -11.64 -12.76 21.74
CA ASN A 175 -10.30 -13.34 21.62
C ASN A 175 -9.73 -13.17 20.20
N SER A 176 -10.58 -13.33 19.17
CA SER A 176 -10.17 -13.11 17.77
C SER A 176 -9.82 -11.64 17.48
N ALA A 177 -10.55 -10.69 18.08
CA ALA A 177 -10.28 -9.27 17.93
C ALA A 177 -8.99 -8.87 18.68
N GLU A 178 -8.77 -9.39 19.88
CA GLU A 178 -7.56 -9.16 20.68
C GLU A 178 -6.31 -9.72 19.98
N SER A 179 -6.38 -10.95 19.44
CA SER A 179 -5.28 -11.53 18.66
C SER A 179 -4.93 -10.69 17.42
N LYS A 180 -5.94 -10.20 16.68
CA LYS A 180 -5.70 -9.31 15.54
C LYS A 180 -5.12 -7.97 15.96
N LEU A 181 -5.54 -7.45 17.11
CA LEU A 181 -5.00 -6.21 17.67
C LEU A 181 -3.51 -6.36 18.00
N GLU A 182 -3.12 -7.46 18.64
CA GLU A 182 -1.72 -7.78 18.94
C GLU A 182 -0.88 -7.94 17.66
N ASP A 183 -1.40 -8.63 16.64
CA ASP A 183 -0.73 -8.78 15.34
C ASP A 183 -0.48 -7.42 14.67
N ILE A 184 -1.46 -6.51 14.72
CA ILE A 184 -1.34 -5.15 14.19
C ILE A 184 -0.29 -4.35 14.97
N GLN A 185 -0.30 -4.43 16.30
CA GLN A 185 0.69 -3.76 17.15
C GLN A 185 2.11 -4.25 16.86
N LEU A 186 2.29 -5.56 16.69
CA LEU A 186 3.57 -6.15 16.32
C LEU A 186 4.01 -5.69 14.92
N THR A 187 3.10 -5.66 13.96
CA THR A 187 3.38 -5.20 12.59
C THR A 187 3.77 -3.72 12.58
N LEU A 188 3.11 -2.88 13.37
CA LEU A 188 3.44 -1.47 13.52
C LEU A 188 4.83 -1.29 14.14
N ALA A 189 5.13 -2.01 15.22
CA ALA A 189 6.45 -1.98 15.87
C ALA A 189 7.58 -2.44 14.94
N ARG A 190 7.30 -3.42 14.05
CA ARG A 190 8.25 -3.85 13.00
C ARG A 190 8.39 -2.81 11.90
N THR A 191 7.30 -2.20 11.45
CA THR A 191 7.32 -1.15 10.42
C THR A 191 8.08 0.09 10.88
N GLU A 192 8.00 0.43 12.18
CA GLU A 192 8.81 1.50 12.77
C GLU A 192 10.31 1.17 12.81
N ASN A 193 10.67 -0.12 12.84
CA ASN A 193 12.06 -0.58 12.84
C ASN A 193 12.62 -0.86 11.43
N ASP A 194 11.80 -1.28 10.46
CA ASP A 194 12.25 -1.70 9.12
C ASP A 194 11.32 -1.21 8.00
N ALA A 195 11.55 0.03 7.56
CA ALA A 195 10.93 0.60 6.35
C ALA A 195 11.52 0.06 5.03
N GLN A 196 12.56 -0.78 5.08
CA GLN A 196 13.39 -1.15 3.92
C GLN A 196 13.18 -2.60 3.41
N GLN A 197 12.29 -3.40 4.02
CA GLN A 197 12.23 -4.84 3.72
C GLN A 197 11.22 -5.26 2.62
N THR A 198 10.24 -4.41 2.26
CA THR A 198 9.20 -4.81 1.29
C THR A 198 9.64 -4.65 -0.17
N TYR A 199 10.56 -3.73 -0.46
CA TYR A 199 11.11 -3.52 -1.80
C TYR A 199 12.62 -3.69 -1.78
N ILE A 200 13.12 -4.50 -2.70
CA ILE A 200 14.56 -4.71 -2.88
C ILE A 200 14.96 -3.98 -4.15
N VAL A 201 15.87 -3.02 -4.03
CA VAL A 201 16.52 -2.41 -5.19
C VAL A 201 17.52 -3.43 -5.73
N LEU A 202 17.18 -4.08 -6.84
CA LEU A 202 18.06 -5.07 -7.48
C LEU A 202 19.25 -4.41 -8.17
N ASP A 203 18.99 -3.31 -8.88
CA ASP A 203 19.99 -2.52 -9.57
C ASP A 203 19.85 -1.05 -9.16
N GLN A 204 20.94 -0.48 -8.63
CA GLN A 204 21.00 0.96 -8.34
C GLN A 204 21.05 1.76 -9.64
N PRO A 205 20.49 2.99 -9.66
CA PRO A 205 20.65 3.88 -10.80
C PRO A 205 22.15 4.08 -11.09
N ARG A 206 22.51 4.07 -12.38
CA ARG A 206 23.89 4.33 -12.82
C ARG A 206 23.99 5.73 -13.36
N PHE A 207 25.13 6.38 -13.15
CA PHE A 207 25.39 7.66 -13.80
C PHE A 207 25.53 7.43 -15.30
N PRO A 208 24.79 8.15 -16.17
CA PRO A 208 24.93 7.99 -17.62
C PRO A 208 26.34 8.40 -18.08
N GLU A 209 27.08 7.48 -18.70
CA GLU A 209 28.43 7.75 -19.23
C GLU A 209 28.41 8.28 -20.68
N SER A 210 27.28 8.14 -21.38
CA SER A 210 27.08 8.59 -22.75
C SER A 210 25.63 9.00 -23.01
N PRO A 211 25.37 9.97 -23.91
CA PRO A 211 24.00 10.33 -24.31
C PRO A 211 23.31 9.16 -25.03
N GLU A 212 22.05 8.89 -24.68
CA GLU A 212 21.25 7.82 -25.28
C GLU A 212 20.84 8.12 -26.74
N GLN A 213 20.77 9.41 -27.10
CA GLN A 213 20.69 9.86 -28.48
C GLN A 213 21.87 10.80 -28.79
N SER A 214 22.88 10.28 -29.48
CA SER A 214 23.88 11.16 -30.08
C SER A 214 23.23 11.94 -31.21
N LYS A 215 23.27 13.29 -31.15
CA LYS A 215 22.83 14.16 -32.26
C LYS A 215 23.52 13.80 -33.59
N VAL A 216 24.67 13.12 -33.53
CA VAL A 216 25.40 12.60 -34.70
C VAL A 216 24.62 11.49 -35.41
N ASP A 217 23.99 10.56 -34.68
CA ASP A 217 23.27 9.42 -35.29
C ASP A 217 21.97 9.86 -35.97
N LEU A 218 21.31 10.88 -35.41
CA LEU A 218 20.11 11.47 -36.01
C LEU A 218 20.45 12.23 -37.30
N ILE A 219 21.59 12.94 -37.36
CA ILE A 219 22.07 13.63 -38.56
C ILE A 219 22.51 12.63 -39.65
N VAL A 220 23.20 11.55 -39.29
CA VAL A 220 23.64 10.52 -40.25
C VAL A 220 22.45 9.85 -40.92
N ASN A 221 21.39 9.52 -40.18
CA ASN A 221 20.16 8.96 -40.76
C ASN A 221 19.41 9.98 -41.65
N PHE A 222 19.42 11.26 -41.31
CA PHE A 222 18.81 12.31 -42.15
C PHE A 222 19.57 12.52 -43.47
N ILE A 223 20.91 12.49 -43.43
CA ILE A 223 21.76 12.60 -44.63
C ILE A 223 21.62 11.36 -45.52
N LEU A 224 21.50 10.16 -44.93
CA LEU A 224 21.31 8.93 -45.70
C LEU A 224 19.99 8.95 -46.49
N PHE A 225 18.90 9.43 -45.87
CA PHE A 225 17.58 9.54 -46.51
C PHE A 225 17.52 10.58 -47.63
N ILE A 226 18.19 11.73 -47.47
CA ILE A 226 18.26 12.76 -48.52
C ILE A 226 19.19 12.31 -49.67
N GLY A 227 20.29 11.61 -49.35
CA GLY A 227 21.23 11.09 -50.35
C GLY A 227 20.63 10.01 -51.25
N THR A 228 19.78 9.13 -50.72
CA THR A 228 19.12 8.07 -51.52
C THR A 228 17.87 8.55 -52.24
N GLY A 229 17.21 9.62 -51.77
CA GLY A 229 16.01 10.18 -52.40
C GLY A 229 16.26 11.03 -53.65
N ILE A 230 17.50 11.39 -53.94
CA ILE A 230 17.89 12.17 -55.14
C ILE A 230 18.32 11.27 -56.32
N PHE A 231 18.32 9.93 -56.13
CA PHE A 231 18.72 8.95 -57.15
C PHE A 231 17.63 7.95 -57.59
N MET A 232 16.35 8.23 -57.31
CA MET A 232 15.19 7.66 -58.02
C MET A 232 14.42 8.76 -58.72
#